data_AF-A0A1I2CPA2-F1
#
_entry.id   AF-A0A1I2CPA2-F1
#
_cell.length_a   1.000
_cell.length_b   1.000
_cell.length_c   1.000
_cell.angle_alpha   90.00
_cell.angle_beta   90.00
_cell.angle_gamma   90.00
#
_symmetry.space_group_name_H-M   'P 1'
#
loop_
_entity.id
_entity.type
_entity.pdbx_description
1 polymer ?
#
loop_
_entity_poly.entity_id
_entity_poly.type
_entity_poly.pdbx_seq_one_letter_code
_entity_poly.pdbx_strand_id
1 'polypeptide(L)'
;MKFCTKEWYEEMQIAGIMCIYETEEEWEEYLAYFRSEGIDYLQSQRELLEEKKEHLLTYLPEAFHPYIHDGTLNAIYPPPELKEMAKQWKQDYDDRMRKVAETYNGYYKSIQNELPPNAVKLFENTLHDAKFTSYDRPDEATFILYLDCRGSYHYFTDIKITFHGVKHLELPDLPENTWWLYDEIYTIDGGFELRVLLDSLEAFIISAVDVEIEALGELPSR
;
A
#
# COMPACT_ATOMS: atom_id res chain seq x y z
N MET A 1 6.50 8.63 6.77
CA MET A 1 7.15 7.42 6.22
C MET A 1 8.54 7.77 5.69
N LYS A 2 9.53 6.87 5.75
CA LYS A 2 10.87 7.08 5.17
C LYS A 2 11.13 6.26 3.90
N PHE A 3 10.48 5.11 3.77
CA PHE A 3 10.62 4.16 2.67
C PHE A 3 9.32 3.99 1.89
N CYS A 4 8.21 3.68 2.57
CA CYS A 4 6.87 3.56 2.00
C CYS A 4 6.19 4.93 1.99
N THR A 5 6.76 5.91 1.27
CA THR A 5 6.25 7.29 1.23
C THR A 5 4.98 7.43 0.39
N LYS A 6 4.34 8.59 0.51
CA LYS A 6 3.22 8.97 -0.36
C LYS A 6 3.64 8.91 -1.84
N GLU A 7 4.77 9.52 -2.18
CA GLU A 7 5.28 9.58 -3.54
C GLU A 7 5.62 8.17 -4.07
N TRP A 8 6.18 7.32 -3.20
CA TRP A 8 6.43 5.91 -3.51
C TRP A 8 5.12 5.17 -3.83
N TYR A 9 4.08 5.37 -3.02
CA TYR A 9 2.79 4.72 -3.25
C TYR A 9 2.11 5.22 -4.52
N GLU A 10 2.13 6.54 -4.76
CA GLU A 10 1.57 7.14 -5.98
C GLU A 10 2.27 6.60 -7.24
N GLU A 11 3.60 6.52 -7.23
CA GLU A 11 4.36 5.93 -8.33
C GLU A 11 4.05 4.44 -8.52
N MET A 12 3.84 3.70 -7.42
CA MET A 12 3.43 2.29 -7.47
C MET A 12 2.05 2.11 -8.13
N GLN A 13 1.11 3.01 -7.89
CA GLN A 13 -0.19 2.99 -8.57
C GLN A 13 -0.02 3.17 -10.09
N ILE A 14 0.91 4.04 -10.51
CA ILE A 14 1.23 4.20 -11.94
C ILE A 14 1.83 2.92 -12.52
N ALA A 15 2.72 2.25 -11.80
CA ALA A 15 3.30 0.99 -12.25
C ALA A 15 2.26 -0.12 -12.48
N GLY A 16 1.16 -0.11 -11.73
CA GLY A 16 0.02 -1.02 -11.95
C GLY A 16 -0.75 -0.76 -13.25
N ILE A 17 -0.78 0.49 -13.72
CA ILE A 17 -1.41 0.88 -15.00
C ILE A 17 -0.53 0.47 -16.19
N MET A 18 0.79 0.39 -16.00
CA MET A 18 1.77 0.07 -17.03
C MET A 18 1.89 -1.44 -17.35
N CYS A 19 0.87 -2.24 -17.03
CA CYS A 19 0.77 -3.64 -17.41
C CYS A 19 0.41 -3.77 -18.89
N ILE A 20 1.41 -3.93 -19.74
CA ILE A 20 1.25 -4.06 -21.19
C ILE A 20 1.22 -5.53 -21.62
N TYR A 21 0.29 -5.85 -22.54
CA TYR A 21 0.16 -7.18 -23.15
C TYR A 21 1.28 -7.43 -24.16
N GLU A 22 1.92 -8.60 -24.09
CA GLU A 22 3.05 -8.96 -24.95
C GLU A 22 2.55 -9.25 -26.37
N THR A 23 1.38 -9.87 -26.51
CA THR A 23 0.79 -10.22 -27.80
C THR A 23 -0.62 -9.65 -28.01
N GLU A 24 -1.03 -9.54 -29.28
CA GLU A 24 -2.38 -9.12 -29.65
C GLU A 24 -3.42 -10.19 -29.24
N GLU A 25 -3.05 -11.46 -29.29
CA GLU A 25 -3.87 -12.59 -28.84
C GLU A 25 -4.20 -12.47 -27.34
N GLU A 26 -3.20 -12.24 -26.49
CA GLU A 26 -3.41 -12.00 -25.04
C GLU A 26 -4.35 -10.82 -24.78
N TRP A 27 -4.19 -9.73 -25.54
CA TRP A 27 -5.07 -8.57 -25.45
C TRP A 27 -6.51 -8.91 -25.85
N GLU A 28 -6.70 -9.63 -26.95
CA GLU A 28 -8.03 -10.04 -27.42
C GLU A 28 -8.71 -11.01 -26.46
N GLU A 29 -7.98 -11.97 -25.90
CA GLU A 29 -8.46 -12.90 -24.87
C GLU A 29 -8.92 -12.14 -23.62
N TYR A 30 -8.11 -11.18 -23.16
CA TYR A 30 -8.45 -10.34 -22.02
C TYR A 30 -9.73 -9.54 -22.29
N LEU A 31 -9.83 -8.89 -23.46
CA LEU A 31 -11.05 -8.18 -23.86
C LEU A 31 -12.26 -9.11 -23.97
N ALA A 32 -12.08 -10.34 -24.45
CA ALA A 32 -13.15 -11.32 -24.55
C ALA A 32 -13.69 -11.72 -23.17
N TYR A 33 -12.82 -11.89 -22.18
CA TYR A 33 -13.20 -12.18 -20.79
C TYR A 33 -14.07 -11.07 -20.19
N PHE A 34 -13.65 -9.79 -20.28
CA PHE A 34 -14.47 -8.69 -19.75
C PHE A 34 -15.81 -8.56 -20.47
N ARG A 35 -15.82 -8.77 -21.80
CA ARG A 35 -17.07 -8.81 -22.56
C ARG A 35 -18.01 -9.93 -22.10
N SER A 36 -17.50 -11.11 -21.75
CA SER A 36 -18.33 -12.20 -21.23
C SER A 36 -18.91 -11.90 -19.84
N GLU A 37 -18.24 -11.07 -19.06
CA GLU A 37 -18.72 -10.57 -17.76
C GLU A 37 -19.63 -9.33 -17.90
N GLY A 38 -19.90 -8.86 -19.13
CA GLY A 38 -20.72 -7.67 -19.38
C GLY A 38 -20.04 -6.35 -19.02
N ILE A 39 -18.71 -6.34 -18.93
CA ILE A 39 -17.90 -5.19 -18.54
C ILE A 39 -17.30 -4.54 -19.80
N ASP A 40 -17.51 -3.23 -19.94
CA ASP A 40 -16.82 -2.43 -20.97
C ASP A 40 -15.42 -2.04 -20.49
N TYR A 41 -14.48 -2.96 -20.66
CA TYR A 41 -13.11 -2.78 -20.22
C TYR A 41 -12.43 -1.53 -20.82
N LEU A 42 -12.66 -1.24 -22.10
CA LEU A 42 -12.02 -0.11 -22.77
C LEU A 42 -12.55 1.22 -22.22
N GLN A 43 -13.85 1.30 -21.93
CA GLN A 43 -14.42 2.45 -21.26
C GLN A 43 -13.81 2.62 -19.85
N SER A 44 -13.70 1.55 -19.07
CA SER A 44 -13.07 1.61 -17.75
C SER A 44 -11.60 2.04 -17.81
N GLN A 45 -10.83 1.62 -18.83
CA GLN A 45 -9.45 2.07 -19.02
C GLN A 45 -9.36 3.56 -19.35
N ARG A 46 -10.30 4.09 -20.16
CA ARG A 46 -10.37 5.54 -20.47
C ARG A 46 -10.71 6.37 -19.24
N GLU A 47 -11.65 5.90 -18.43
CA GLU A 47 -12.02 6.56 -17.17
C GLU A 47 -10.83 6.58 -16.20
N LEU A 48 -10.16 5.43 -16.03
CA LEU A 48 -8.95 5.33 -15.22
C LEU A 48 -7.85 6.27 -15.71
N LEU A 49 -7.65 6.37 -17.02
CA LEU A 49 -6.63 7.23 -17.62
C LEU A 49 -6.90 8.71 -17.34
N GLU A 50 -8.16 9.15 -17.45
CA GLU A 50 -8.53 10.53 -17.13
C GLU A 50 -8.43 10.81 -15.63
N GLU A 51 -8.86 9.87 -14.78
CA GLU A 51 -8.73 9.98 -13.31
C GLU A 51 -7.28 10.11 -12.87
N LYS A 52 -6.37 9.35 -13.49
CA LYS A 52 -4.95 9.29 -13.11
C LYS A 52 -4.05 10.21 -13.92
N LYS A 53 -4.61 11.02 -14.82
CA LYS A 53 -3.88 11.85 -15.79
C LYS A 53 -2.80 12.74 -15.18
N GLU A 54 -3.12 13.46 -14.11
CA GLU A 54 -2.15 14.35 -13.45
C GLU A 54 -0.98 13.58 -12.85
N HIS A 55 -1.26 12.43 -12.22
CA HIS A 55 -0.22 11.54 -11.69
C HIS A 55 0.62 10.94 -12.82
N LEU A 56 0.00 10.47 -13.91
CA LEU A 56 0.69 9.93 -15.08
C LEU A 56 1.65 10.96 -15.69
N LEU A 57 1.21 12.21 -15.87
CA LEU A 57 2.06 13.29 -16.40
C LEU A 57 3.20 13.66 -15.44
N THR A 58 3.01 13.45 -14.14
CA THR A 58 4.02 13.73 -13.10
C THR A 58 5.09 12.65 -13.03
N TYR A 59 4.70 11.37 -13.08
CA TYR A 59 5.61 10.24 -12.84
C TYR A 59 6.15 9.59 -14.12
N LEU A 60 5.47 9.73 -15.26
CA LEU A 60 5.95 9.20 -16.53
C LEU A 60 6.79 10.22 -17.30
N PRO A 61 7.88 9.79 -17.97
CA PRO A 61 8.66 10.63 -18.88
C PRO A 61 7.81 11.30 -19.96
N GLU A 62 8.25 12.46 -20.46
CA GLU A 62 7.55 13.26 -21.49
C GLU A 62 7.20 12.47 -22.76
N ALA A 63 7.99 11.43 -23.09
CA ALA A 63 7.72 10.55 -24.20
C ALA A 63 6.35 9.85 -24.11
N PHE A 64 5.81 9.62 -22.91
CA PHE A 64 4.49 9.03 -22.71
C PHE A 64 3.33 10.03 -22.86
N HIS A 65 3.60 11.34 -22.79
CA HIS A 65 2.56 12.38 -22.72
C HIS A 65 1.62 12.38 -23.94
N PRO A 66 2.07 12.15 -25.19
CA PRO A 66 1.16 12.01 -26.32
C PRO A 66 0.09 10.94 -26.11
N TYR A 67 0.48 9.76 -25.61
CA TYR A 67 -0.41 8.61 -25.35
C TYR A 67 -1.38 8.85 -24.17
N ILE A 68 -0.97 9.70 -23.21
CA ILE A 68 -1.83 10.14 -22.12
C ILE A 68 -2.89 11.13 -22.63
N HIS A 69 -2.47 12.10 -23.45
CA HIS A 69 -3.37 13.15 -23.94
C HIS A 69 -4.38 12.65 -24.97
N ASP A 70 -4.02 11.70 -25.84
CA ASP A 70 -4.90 11.16 -26.87
C ASP A 70 -5.74 9.95 -26.39
N GLY A 71 -5.51 9.49 -25.16
CA GLY A 71 -6.29 8.44 -24.53
C GLY A 71 -5.87 7.03 -24.91
N THR A 72 -4.68 6.83 -25.46
CA THR A 72 -4.24 5.54 -26.03
C THR A 72 -3.31 4.73 -25.12
N LEU A 73 -2.83 5.28 -24.01
CA LEU A 73 -1.85 4.62 -23.13
C LEU A 73 -2.24 3.19 -22.72
N ASN A 74 -3.51 2.97 -22.34
CA ASN A 74 -4.03 1.71 -21.81
C ASN A 74 -5.35 1.24 -22.47
N ALA A 75 -5.87 1.98 -23.46
CA ALA A 75 -7.19 1.72 -24.05
C ALA A 75 -7.13 1.16 -25.49
N ILE A 76 -5.93 0.82 -25.98
CA ILE A 76 -5.72 0.13 -27.27
C ILE A 76 -4.61 -0.90 -27.12
N TYR A 77 -4.51 -1.81 -28.08
CA TYR A 77 -3.31 -2.64 -28.20
C TYR A 77 -2.10 -1.73 -28.48
N PRO A 78 -1.08 -1.72 -27.60
CA PRO A 78 -0.06 -0.68 -27.65
C PRO A 78 0.89 -0.88 -28.84
N PRO A 79 1.27 0.21 -29.53
CA PRO A 79 2.24 0.14 -30.62
C PRO A 79 3.62 -0.30 -30.09
N PRO A 80 4.49 -0.87 -30.94
CA PRO A 80 5.80 -1.39 -30.52
C PRO A 80 6.67 -0.38 -29.75
N GLU A 81 6.60 0.90 -30.12
CA GLU A 81 7.31 1.99 -29.43
C GLU A 81 6.84 2.15 -27.98
N LEU A 82 5.52 2.19 -27.75
CA LEU A 82 4.95 2.30 -26.41
C LEU A 82 5.26 1.05 -25.56
N LYS A 83 5.25 -0.14 -26.17
CA LYS A 83 5.65 -1.39 -25.50
C LYS A 83 7.06 -1.31 -24.96
N GLU A 84 8.01 -0.91 -25.80
CA GLU A 84 9.42 -0.83 -25.41
C GLU A 84 9.65 0.25 -24.35
N MET A 85 9.01 1.41 -24.50
CA MET A 85 9.07 2.49 -23.51
C MET A 85 8.55 2.03 -22.14
N ALA A 86 7.38 1.40 -22.10
CA ALA A 86 6.78 0.90 -20.86
C ALA A 86 7.63 -0.18 -20.21
N LYS A 87 8.19 -1.10 -21.00
CA LYS A 87 9.09 -2.15 -20.52
C LYS A 87 10.34 -1.56 -19.88
N GLN A 88 10.99 -0.61 -20.56
CA GLN A 88 12.18 0.07 -20.02
C GLN A 88 11.85 0.81 -18.72
N TRP A 89 10.77 1.60 -18.72
CA TRP A 89 10.33 2.34 -17.53
C TRP A 89 10.00 1.40 -16.37
N LYS A 90 9.29 0.29 -16.64
CA LYS A 90 8.93 -0.71 -15.63
C LYS A 90 10.15 -1.41 -15.05
N GLN A 91 11.14 -1.74 -15.88
CA GLN A 91 12.40 -2.30 -15.43
C GLN A 91 13.15 -1.34 -14.50
N ASP A 92 13.27 -0.07 -14.90
CA ASP A 92 13.92 0.97 -14.08
C ASP A 92 13.17 1.21 -12.77
N TYR A 93 11.84 1.19 -12.81
CA TYR A 93 10.99 1.24 -11.62
C TYR A 93 11.24 0.04 -10.70
N ASP A 94 11.19 -1.18 -11.22
CA ASP A 94 11.36 -2.41 -10.43
C ASP A 94 12.75 -2.49 -9.78
N ASP A 95 13.79 -2.04 -10.48
CA ASP A 95 15.15 -1.96 -9.94
C ASP A 95 15.26 -0.97 -8.78
N ARG A 96 14.61 0.20 -8.89
CA ARG A 96 14.53 1.18 -7.79
C ARG A 96 13.76 0.62 -6.60
N MET A 97 12.58 0.04 -6.85
CA MET A 97 11.72 -0.50 -5.79
C MET A 97 12.38 -1.66 -5.06
N ARG A 98 13.05 -2.56 -5.79
CA ARG A 98 13.84 -3.64 -5.21
C ARG A 98 14.90 -3.09 -4.27
N LYS A 99 15.61 -2.05 -4.66
CA LYS A 99 16.64 -1.42 -3.79
C LYS A 99 16.03 -0.80 -2.53
N VAL A 100 14.87 -0.14 -2.63
CA VAL A 100 14.15 0.41 -1.47
C VAL A 100 13.76 -0.72 -0.51
N ALA A 101 13.14 -1.79 -1.03
CA ALA A 101 12.73 -2.94 -0.25
C ALA A 101 13.91 -3.66 0.41
N GLU A 102 15.00 -3.89 -0.32
CA GLU A 102 16.24 -4.49 0.22
C GLU A 102 16.84 -3.63 1.33
N THR A 103 16.86 -2.31 1.15
CA THR A 103 17.41 -1.37 2.13
C THR A 103 16.59 -1.40 3.42
N TYR A 104 15.26 -1.30 3.31
CA TYR A 104 14.38 -1.32 4.48
C TYR A 104 14.39 -2.69 5.17
N ASN A 105 14.34 -3.78 4.41
CA ASN A 105 14.44 -5.14 4.97
C ASN A 105 15.77 -5.36 5.69
N GLY A 106 16.88 -4.83 5.15
CA GLY A 106 18.19 -4.86 5.81
C GLY A 106 18.18 -4.07 7.12
N TYR A 107 17.58 -2.88 7.11
CA TYR A 107 17.40 -2.07 8.31
C TYR A 107 16.55 -2.80 9.36
N TYR A 108 15.36 -3.27 9.02
CA TYR A 108 14.47 -3.99 9.94
C TYR A 108 15.19 -5.19 10.59
N LYS A 109 15.85 -6.04 9.79
CA LYS A 109 16.61 -7.18 10.31
C LYS A 109 17.72 -6.79 11.28
N SER A 110 18.30 -5.59 11.11
CA SER A 110 19.34 -5.10 12.02
C SER A 110 18.79 -4.68 13.38
N ILE A 111 17.52 -4.27 13.45
CA ILE A 111 16.88 -3.78 14.69
C ILE A 111 15.89 -4.78 15.33
N GLN A 112 15.48 -5.84 14.62
CA GLN A 112 14.38 -6.71 15.06
C GLN A 112 14.55 -7.28 16.47
N ASN A 113 15.80 -7.57 16.89
CA ASN A 113 16.10 -8.16 18.20
C ASN A 113 16.11 -7.13 19.34
N GLU A 114 16.05 -5.84 19.01
CA GLU A 114 15.98 -4.73 19.96
C GLU A 114 14.54 -4.27 20.18
N LEU A 115 13.62 -4.67 19.31
CA LEU A 115 12.20 -4.34 19.40
C LEU A 115 11.49 -5.20 20.45
N PRO A 116 10.43 -4.68 21.10
CA PRO A 116 9.56 -5.50 21.93
C PRO A 116 8.97 -6.68 21.13
N PRO A 117 8.87 -7.89 21.71
CA PRO A 117 8.40 -9.07 20.98
C PRO A 117 7.01 -8.90 20.34
N ASN A 118 6.09 -8.18 21.00
CA ASN A 118 4.77 -7.93 20.43
C ASN A 118 4.79 -6.89 19.31
N ALA A 119 5.73 -5.94 19.33
CA ALA A 119 5.92 -4.99 18.24
C ALA A 119 6.48 -5.67 16.99
N VAL A 120 7.41 -6.63 17.16
CA VAL A 120 7.85 -7.54 16.09
C VAL A 120 6.66 -8.33 15.54
N LYS A 121 5.86 -8.93 16.43
CA LYS A 121 4.67 -9.70 16.03
C LYS A 121 3.65 -8.85 15.27
N LEU A 122 3.43 -7.59 15.67
CA LEU A 122 2.54 -6.66 14.99
C LEU A 122 3.03 -6.38 13.57
N PHE A 123 4.32 -6.07 13.43
CA PHE A 123 4.93 -5.72 12.15
C PHE A 123 4.98 -6.91 11.18
N GLU A 124 5.37 -8.11 11.66
CA GLU A 124 5.49 -9.29 10.82
C GLU A 124 4.15 -9.92 10.43
N ASN A 125 3.12 -9.79 11.28
CA ASN A 125 1.75 -10.11 10.90
C ASN A 125 1.09 -8.85 10.33
N THR A 126 1.53 -8.47 9.13
CA THR A 126 1.11 -7.23 8.46
C THR A 126 -0.39 -6.98 8.57
N LEU A 127 -0.73 -5.70 8.78
CA LEU A 127 -2.09 -5.20 8.78
C LEU A 127 -2.50 -4.61 7.43
N HIS A 128 -1.73 -4.85 6.36
CA HIS A 128 -2.13 -4.45 5.01
C HIS A 128 -3.55 -4.96 4.72
N ASP A 129 -4.40 -4.07 4.20
CA ASP A 129 -5.83 -4.29 3.92
C ASP A 129 -6.74 -4.37 5.16
N ALA A 130 -6.21 -4.16 6.37
CA ALA A 130 -7.05 -3.95 7.55
C ALA A 130 -7.74 -2.59 7.48
N LYS A 131 -8.97 -2.53 8.00
CA LYS A 131 -9.77 -1.31 8.05
C LYS A 131 -9.88 -0.79 9.47
N PHE A 132 -9.66 0.49 9.62
CA PHE A 132 -9.95 1.19 10.85
C PHE A 132 -11.45 1.17 11.16
N THR A 133 -11.80 0.87 12.40
CA THR A 133 -13.20 0.93 12.88
C THR A 133 -13.39 2.03 13.93
N SER A 134 -12.54 2.06 14.96
CA SER A 134 -12.58 3.06 16.02
C SER A 134 -11.26 3.10 16.80
N TYR A 135 -11.07 4.13 17.60
CA TYR A 135 -9.97 4.23 18.57
C TYR A 135 -10.48 4.71 19.92
N ASP A 136 -9.72 4.41 20.96
CA ASP A 136 -9.93 4.97 22.30
C ASP A 136 -8.58 5.46 22.85
N ARG A 137 -8.65 6.48 23.70
CA ARG A 137 -7.49 6.99 24.44
C ARG A 137 -7.87 7.12 25.91
N PRO A 138 -7.80 6.02 26.67
CA PRO A 138 -8.17 6.03 28.08
C PRO A 138 -7.35 7.02 28.92
N ASP A 139 -6.07 7.18 28.57
CA ASP A 139 -5.14 8.10 29.22
C ASP A 139 -4.01 8.53 28.27
N GLU A 140 -3.08 9.35 28.76
CA GLU A 140 -1.97 9.86 27.95
C GLU A 140 -1.00 8.75 27.48
N ALA A 141 -0.87 7.67 28.25
CA ALA A 141 0.09 6.59 28.06
C ALA A 141 -0.50 5.37 27.35
N THR A 142 -1.81 5.34 27.10
CA THR A 142 -2.52 4.21 26.50
C THR A 142 -3.33 4.67 25.29
N PHE A 143 -3.10 4.02 24.15
CA PHE A 143 -3.87 4.25 22.93
C PHE A 143 -4.37 2.92 22.39
N ILE A 144 -5.65 2.86 22.00
CA ILE A 144 -6.30 1.63 21.55
C ILE A 144 -6.82 1.83 20.14
N LEU A 145 -6.48 0.93 19.23
CA LEU A 145 -7.07 0.83 17.89
C LEU A 145 -7.94 -0.41 17.78
N TYR A 146 -9.06 -0.28 17.08
CA TYR A 146 -9.92 -1.39 16.68
C TYR A 146 -9.91 -1.49 15.15
N LEU A 147 -9.56 -2.67 14.63
CA LEU A 147 -9.43 -2.91 13.20
C LEU A 147 -10.25 -4.11 12.76
N ASP A 148 -10.89 -4.02 11.60
CA ASP A 148 -11.44 -5.16 10.85
C ASP A 148 -10.32 -5.74 9.98
N CYS A 149 -9.85 -6.95 10.31
CA CYS A 149 -8.81 -7.65 9.57
C CYS A 149 -9.34 -8.81 8.71
N ARG A 150 -10.66 -8.91 8.47
CA ARG A 150 -11.27 -10.01 7.70
C ARG A 150 -10.83 -10.02 6.24
N GLY A 151 -10.49 -8.85 5.68
CA GLY A 151 -9.95 -8.70 4.33
C GLY A 151 -8.41 -8.75 4.25
N SER A 152 -7.71 -8.83 5.38
CA SER A 152 -6.25 -8.78 5.43
C SER A 152 -5.61 -10.17 5.33
N TYR A 153 -4.29 -10.22 5.21
CA TYR A 153 -3.52 -11.47 5.13
C TYR A 153 -3.33 -12.19 6.48
N HIS A 154 -3.62 -11.52 7.60
CA HIS A 154 -3.44 -12.05 8.94
C HIS A 154 -4.67 -11.79 9.82
N TYR A 155 -4.77 -12.49 10.95
CA TYR A 155 -5.86 -12.40 11.93
C TYR A 155 -7.25 -12.87 11.42
N PHE A 156 -7.70 -12.44 10.23
CA PHE A 156 -8.97 -12.83 9.61
C PHE A 156 -10.21 -12.57 10.49
N THR A 157 -10.09 -11.62 11.42
CA THR A 157 -11.13 -11.28 12.40
C THR A 157 -10.92 -9.84 12.88
N ASP A 158 -11.83 -9.33 13.71
CA ASP A 158 -11.64 -8.01 14.32
C ASP A 158 -10.56 -8.11 15.40
N ILE A 159 -9.67 -7.13 15.46
CA ILE A 159 -8.62 -7.07 16.47
C ILE A 159 -8.67 -5.76 17.24
N LYS A 160 -8.19 -5.83 18.48
CA LYS A 160 -7.87 -4.68 19.32
C LYS A 160 -6.36 -4.62 19.49
N ILE A 161 -5.79 -3.46 19.22
CA ILE A 161 -4.37 -3.17 19.43
C ILE A 161 -4.27 -2.15 20.55
N THR A 162 -3.56 -2.49 21.62
CA THR A 162 -3.34 -1.59 22.76
C THR A 162 -1.88 -1.21 22.82
N PHE A 163 -1.57 0.06 22.61
CA PHE A 163 -0.23 0.62 22.77
C PHE A 163 -0.04 1.09 24.21
N HIS A 164 1.06 0.69 24.83
CA HIS A 164 1.39 1.00 26.22
C HIS A 164 2.60 1.91 26.32
N GLY A 165 2.56 2.85 27.27
CA GLY A 165 3.64 3.81 27.47
C GLY A 165 3.83 4.70 26.24
N VAL A 166 2.73 5.18 25.66
CA VAL A 166 2.75 6.08 24.50
C VAL A 166 3.56 7.34 24.83
N LYS A 167 4.60 7.59 24.03
CA LYS A 167 5.52 8.73 24.16
C LYS A 167 5.21 9.83 23.14
N HIS A 168 4.69 9.42 21.98
CA HIS A 168 4.38 10.30 20.86
C HIS A 168 3.23 9.72 20.06
N LEU A 169 2.33 10.58 19.59
CA LEU A 169 1.20 10.21 18.76
C LEU A 169 0.89 11.36 17.79
N GLU A 170 1.06 11.10 16.50
CA GLU A 170 0.52 11.91 15.41
C GLU A 170 -0.62 11.11 14.77
N LEU A 171 -1.83 11.59 14.99
CA LEU A 171 -3.06 10.97 14.50
C LEU A 171 -3.67 11.90 13.45
N PRO A 172 -3.70 11.52 12.15
CA PRO A 172 -4.45 12.25 11.14
C PRO A 172 -5.96 12.10 11.39
N ASP A 173 -6.79 12.71 10.54
CA ASP A 173 -8.20 12.35 10.54
C ASP A 173 -8.31 10.85 10.18
N LEU A 174 -9.00 10.09 11.02
CA LEU A 174 -9.05 8.64 10.91
C LEU A 174 -10.52 8.19 10.86
N PRO A 175 -11.22 8.44 9.75
CA PRO A 175 -12.61 8.04 9.58
C PRO A 175 -12.74 6.52 9.57
N GLU A 176 -13.92 6.02 9.96
CA GLU A 176 -14.25 4.60 9.84
C GLU A 176 -14.06 4.12 8.40
N ASN A 177 -13.55 2.90 8.24
CA ASN A 177 -13.17 2.26 6.96
C ASN A 177 -11.90 2.80 6.28
N THR A 178 -11.10 3.65 6.94
CA THR A 178 -9.74 3.99 6.46
C THR A 178 -8.91 2.72 6.37
N TRP A 179 -8.18 2.53 5.27
CA TRP A 179 -7.38 1.34 5.04
C TRP A 179 -5.94 1.54 5.51
N TRP A 180 -5.39 0.49 6.10
CA TRP A 180 -3.96 0.36 6.40
C TRP A 180 -3.23 -0.14 5.15
N LEU A 181 -2.37 0.69 4.57
CA LEU A 181 -1.63 0.33 3.35
C LEU A 181 -0.28 -0.31 3.69
N TYR A 182 0.61 0.47 4.29
CA TYR A 182 1.98 0.05 4.55
C TYR A 182 2.47 0.61 5.88
N ASP A 183 3.33 -0.14 6.55
CA ASP A 183 3.91 0.26 7.81
C ASP A 183 5.43 0.13 7.84
N GLU A 184 6.03 0.97 8.68
CA GLU A 184 7.44 0.97 9.00
C GLU A 184 7.62 0.96 10.51
N ILE A 185 8.59 0.21 11.01
CA ILE A 185 8.93 0.14 12.44
C ILE A 185 10.37 0.56 12.69
N TYR A 186 10.57 1.32 13.76
CA TYR A 186 11.87 1.86 14.17
C TYR A 186 12.10 1.62 15.66
N THR A 187 13.35 1.47 16.06
CA THR A 187 13.74 1.53 17.47
C THR A 187 13.79 2.98 17.95
N ILE A 188 13.38 3.19 19.19
CA ILE A 188 13.56 4.44 19.94
C ILE A 188 14.07 4.11 21.34
N ASP A 189 14.54 5.11 22.09
CA ASP A 189 14.95 4.89 23.48
C ASP A 189 13.77 4.37 24.31
N GLY A 190 13.91 3.13 24.82
CA GLY A 190 12.91 2.43 25.63
C GLY A 190 11.61 2.08 24.92
N GLY A 191 11.62 1.74 23.62
CA GLY A 191 10.42 1.31 22.91
C GLY A 191 10.60 1.22 21.39
N PHE A 192 9.49 1.40 20.67
CA PHE A 192 9.45 1.44 19.21
C PHE A 192 8.63 2.63 18.71
N GLU A 193 8.84 2.98 17.44
CA GLU A 193 7.97 3.87 16.68
C GLU A 193 7.41 3.12 15.48
N LEU A 194 6.08 3.10 15.37
CA LEU A 194 5.35 2.59 14.22
C LEU A 194 4.87 3.78 13.39
N ARG A 195 5.10 3.72 12.09
CA ARG A 195 4.60 4.68 11.11
C ARG A 195 3.77 3.93 10.09
N VAL A 196 2.59 4.43 9.79
CA VAL A 196 1.62 3.76 8.92
C VAL A 196 1.15 4.74 7.87
N LEU A 197 1.23 4.33 6.60
CA LEU A 197 0.59 5.02 5.48
C LEU A 197 -0.85 4.52 5.37
N LEU A 198 -1.79 5.47 5.42
CA LEU A 198 -3.22 5.24 5.25
C LEU A 198 -3.62 5.47 3.79
N ASP A 199 -4.80 5.01 3.37
CA ASP A 199 -5.34 5.26 2.03
C ASP A 199 -5.68 6.72 1.74
N SER A 200 -5.80 7.57 2.77
CA SER A 200 -5.79 9.03 2.62
C SER A 200 -4.43 9.60 2.19
N LEU A 201 -3.39 8.76 2.14
CA LEU A 201 -1.98 9.11 1.95
C LEU A 201 -1.38 9.96 3.09
N GLU A 202 -2.10 10.08 4.20
CA GLU A 202 -1.58 10.63 5.46
C GLU A 202 -0.88 9.53 6.27
N ALA A 203 -0.03 9.96 7.20
CA ALA A 203 0.71 9.05 8.06
C ALA A 203 0.15 9.08 9.49
N PHE A 204 -0.20 7.90 10.01
CA PHE A 204 -0.37 7.67 11.45
C PHE A 204 0.98 7.30 12.04
N ILE A 205 1.43 8.00 13.10
CA ILE A 205 2.71 7.76 13.76
C ILE A 205 2.50 7.61 15.26
N ILE A 206 3.00 6.52 15.82
CA ILE A 206 2.93 6.27 17.26
C ILE A 206 4.26 5.75 17.79
N SER A 207 4.73 6.33 18.88
CA SER A 207 5.85 5.81 19.67
C SER A 207 5.34 5.26 20.99
N ALA A 208 5.69 4.01 21.32
CA ALA A 208 5.22 3.32 22.51
C ALA A 208 6.32 2.43 23.11
N VAL A 209 6.17 2.07 24.38
CA VAL A 209 7.07 1.13 25.07
C VAL A 209 6.82 -0.31 24.58
N ASP A 210 5.55 -0.69 24.47
CA ASP A 210 5.13 -2.02 24.02
C ASP A 210 3.72 -1.96 23.40
N VAL A 211 3.27 -3.06 22.82
CA VAL A 211 1.94 -3.21 22.23
C VAL A 211 1.34 -4.57 22.60
N GLU A 212 0.03 -4.64 22.72
CA GLU A 212 -0.73 -5.86 22.90
C GLU A 212 -1.73 -6.01 21.74
N ILE A 213 -1.91 -7.23 21.25
CA ILE A 213 -2.83 -7.56 20.15
C ILE A 213 -3.81 -8.62 20.65
N GLU A 214 -5.09 -8.29 20.66
CA GLU A 214 -6.19 -9.15 21.07
C GLU A 214 -7.10 -9.43 19.86
N ALA A 215 -7.33 -10.71 19.54
CA ALA A 215 -8.33 -11.10 18.55
C ALA A 215 -9.72 -11.13 19.21
N LEU A 216 -10.69 -10.45 18.60
CA LEU A 216 -12.04 -10.27 19.16
C LEU A 216 -13.05 -11.31 18.65
N GLY A 217 -12.66 -12.15 17.69
CA GLY A 217 -13.45 -13.28 17.20
C GLY A 217 -12.64 -14.57 17.10
N GLU A 218 -13.31 -15.67 16.75
CA GLU A 218 -12.65 -16.98 16.55
C GLU A 218 -11.73 -16.92 15.33
N LEU A 219 -10.47 -17.32 15.51
CA LEU A 219 -9.53 -17.48 14.39
C LEU A 219 -9.95 -18.71 13.57
N PRO A 220 -9.95 -18.65 12.22
CA PRO A 220 -10.23 -19.82 11.41
C PRO A 220 -9.25 -20.96 11.74
N SER A 221 -9.79 -22.14 12.02
CA SER A 221 -9.02 -23.37 12.21
C SER A 221 -8.15 -23.61 10.97
N ARG A 222 -6.83 -23.64 11.15
CA ARG A 222 -5.90 -24.06 10.10
C ARG A 222 -6.10 -25.52 9.71
#